data_AF-A0A519GUR8-F1
#
_entry.id   AF-A0A519GUR8-F1
#
_cell.length_a   1.000
_cell.length_b   1.000
_cell.length_c   1.000
_cell.angle_alpha   90.00
_cell.angle_beta   90.00
_cell.angle_gamma   90.00
#
_symmetry.space_group_name_H-M   'P 1'
#
loop_
_entity.id
_entity.type
_entity.pdbx_description
1 polymer ?
#
loop_
_entity_poly.entity_id
_entity_poly.type
_entity_poly.pdbx_seq_one_letter_code
_entity_poly.pdbx_strand_id
1 'polypeptide(L)'
;SVIANPLINITLQGRHDTYPKRRGMTRVPELMAAGVNVAFGHDCVMDPWYGMGSGDMLEVAHMGLHVAQMTGQAGIRQCFDAVTTNAARVMHLEGYGLATGCDASFVLLQARDPIEAIRLRATRLKVFRKGRLLAESPPATARLKLEGRPDATSFMPPSTAQR
;
A
#
# COMPACT_ATOMS: atom_id res chain seq x y z
N SER A 1 -17.75 -7.37 5.65
CA SER A 1 -16.43 -7.03 5.09
C SER A 1 -15.59 -8.30 4.94
N VAL A 2 -14.56 -8.26 4.10
CA VAL A 2 -13.59 -9.36 3.92
C VAL A 2 -12.18 -8.78 4.04
N ILE A 3 -11.24 -9.55 4.61
CA ILE A 3 -9.82 -9.19 4.67
C ILE A 3 -9.04 -10.25 3.90
N ALA A 4 -8.19 -9.81 2.96
CA ALA A 4 -7.19 -10.67 2.33
C ALA A 4 -5.80 -10.33 2.89
N ASN A 5 -4.91 -11.31 2.97
CA ASN A 5 -3.55 -11.10 3.48
C ASN A 5 -2.54 -11.46 2.38
N PRO A 6 -2.34 -10.60 1.37
CA PRO A 6 -1.67 -10.97 0.13
C PRO A 6 -0.28 -11.60 0.31
N LEU A 7 0.52 -11.05 1.23
CA LEU A 7 1.87 -11.54 1.51
C LEU A 7 1.84 -12.99 2.02
N ILE A 8 0.93 -13.30 2.94
CA ILE A 8 0.89 -14.62 3.59
C ILE A 8 0.09 -15.62 2.77
N ASN A 9 -1.00 -15.18 2.14
CA ASN A 9 -1.79 -16.02 1.25
C ASN A 9 -0.91 -16.60 0.13
N ILE A 10 -0.08 -15.78 -0.52
CA ILE A 10 0.79 -16.31 -1.58
C ILE A 10 1.95 -17.17 -1.05
N THR A 11 2.36 -17.00 0.21
CA THR A 11 3.41 -17.81 0.84
C THR A 11 2.93 -19.17 1.30
N LEU A 12 1.74 -19.27 1.90
CA LEU A 12 1.24 -20.49 2.55
C LEU A 12 0.29 -21.30 1.68
N GLN A 13 -0.46 -20.67 0.77
CA GLN A 13 -1.43 -21.38 -0.05
C GLN A 13 -0.74 -22.07 -1.25
N GLY A 14 -1.37 -23.11 -1.79
CA GLY A 14 -0.84 -23.86 -2.94
C GLY A 14 0.40 -24.73 -2.62
N ARG A 15 0.76 -24.89 -1.35
CA ARG A 15 1.88 -25.75 -0.90
C ARG A 15 1.65 -27.24 -1.19
N HIS A 16 0.39 -27.68 -1.24
CA HIS A 16 0.01 -29.05 -1.60
C HIS A 16 -0.30 -29.25 -3.09
N ASP A 17 -0.32 -28.17 -3.89
CA ASP A 17 -0.46 -28.31 -5.35
C ASP A 17 0.90 -28.69 -5.96
N THR A 18 0.90 -29.53 -6.99
CA THR A 18 2.06 -29.76 -7.87
C THR A 18 2.11 -28.66 -8.95
N TYR A 19 1.68 -28.97 -10.17
CA TYR A 19 1.51 -28.02 -11.26
C TYR A 19 0.19 -28.26 -12.01
N PRO A 20 -0.56 -27.19 -12.35
CA PRO A 20 -0.31 -25.78 -12.03
C PRO A 20 -0.52 -25.44 -10.54
N LYS A 21 0.20 -24.44 -10.02
CA LYS A 21 0.12 -23.97 -8.63
C LYS A 21 -0.83 -22.77 -8.50
N ARG A 22 -1.82 -22.85 -7.61
CA ARG A 22 -2.78 -21.75 -7.40
C ARG A 22 -2.16 -20.58 -6.62
N ARG A 23 -2.71 -19.38 -6.81
CA ARG A 23 -2.34 -18.18 -6.02
C ARG A 23 -2.88 -18.20 -4.58
N GLY A 24 -4.08 -18.74 -4.39
CA GLY A 24 -4.67 -18.98 -3.06
C GLY A 24 -5.17 -17.74 -2.31
N MET A 25 -5.24 -16.57 -2.93
CA MET A 25 -5.92 -15.40 -2.35
C MET A 25 -7.43 -15.46 -2.63
N THR A 26 -8.25 -14.88 -1.74
CA THR A 26 -9.70 -14.75 -1.96
C THR A 26 -10.02 -13.88 -3.20
N ARG A 27 -11.29 -13.88 -3.63
CA ARG A 27 -11.80 -13.24 -4.85
C ARG A 27 -11.91 -11.71 -4.73
N VAL A 28 -10.79 -11.04 -4.51
CA VAL A 28 -10.75 -9.60 -4.19
C VAL A 28 -11.44 -8.74 -5.27
N PRO A 29 -11.11 -8.83 -6.57
CA PRO A 29 -11.75 -8.00 -7.59
C PRO A 29 -13.26 -8.22 -7.68
N GLU A 30 -13.71 -9.48 -7.63
CA GLU A 30 -15.12 -9.84 -7.75
C GLU A 30 -15.92 -9.39 -6.53
N LEU A 31 -15.36 -9.53 -5.33
CA LEU A 31 -16.00 -9.06 -4.10
C LEU A 31 -16.14 -7.54 -4.10
N MET A 32 -15.09 -6.81 -4.51
CA MET A 32 -15.16 -5.35 -4.64
C MET A 32 -16.20 -4.92 -5.68
N ALA A 33 -16.26 -5.60 -6.84
CA ALA A 33 -17.26 -5.32 -7.88
C ALA A 33 -18.70 -5.60 -7.40
N ALA A 34 -18.88 -6.56 -6.49
CA ALA A 34 -20.15 -6.85 -5.85
C ALA A 34 -20.51 -5.90 -4.69
N GLY A 35 -19.73 -4.83 -4.46
CA GLY A 35 -19.97 -3.85 -3.39
C GLY A 35 -19.55 -4.31 -2.00
N VAL A 36 -18.83 -5.44 -1.88
CA VAL A 36 -18.31 -5.90 -0.59
C VAL A 36 -17.11 -5.05 -0.19
N ASN A 37 -17.09 -4.56 1.05
CA ASN A 37 -15.91 -3.89 1.61
C ASN A 37 -14.77 -4.91 1.80
N VAL A 38 -13.68 -4.74 1.04
CA VAL A 38 -12.48 -5.60 1.09
C VAL A 38 -11.27 -4.79 1.53
N ALA A 39 -10.58 -5.27 2.58
CA ALA A 39 -9.34 -4.69 3.08
C ALA A 39 -8.16 -5.66 2.94
N PHE A 40 -6.93 -5.14 3.05
CA PHE A 40 -5.73 -5.96 3.14
C PHE A 40 -5.05 -5.87 4.50
N GLY A 41 -4.61 -7.03 5.00
CA GLY A 41 -3.77 -7.16 6.18
C GLY A 41 -2.36 -7.62 5.83
N HIS A 42 -1.40 -7.25 6.68
CA HIS A 42 -0.04 -7.81 6.60
C HIS A 42 0.01 -9.23 7.17
N ASP A 43 -0.82 -9.51 8.19
CA ASP A 43 -0.94 -10.77 8.93
C ASP A 43 0.28 -11.04 9.82
N CYS A 44 1.39 -11.47 9.23
CA CYS A 44 2.60 -11.89 9.95
C CYS A 44 3.78 -10.96 9.65
N VAL A 45 4.60 -10.65 10.67
CA VAL A 45 5.86 -9.88 10.54
C VAL A 45 6.91 -10.52 11.43
N MET A 46 7.97 -11.06 10.82
CA MET A 46 9.09 -11.72 11.51
C MET A 46 8.64 -12.80 12.52
N ASP A 47 7.72 -13.67 12.11
CA ASP A 47 7.17 -14.75 12.94
C ASP A 47 7.37 -16.13 12.28
N PRO A 48 6.98 -17.25 12.93
CA PRO A 48 7.17 -18.60 12.39
C PRO A 48 6.48 -18.88 11.05
N TRP A 49 5.44 -18.10 10.68
CA TRP A 49 4.72 -18.26 9.42
C TRP A 49 5.30 -17.37 8.32
N TYR A 50 5.93 -16.24 8.69
CA TYR A 50 6.56 -15.31 7.76
C TYR A 50 7.79 -14.63 8.37
N GLY A 51 8.98 -15.09 7.99
CA GLY A 51 10.25 -14.53 8.46
C GLY A 51 10.66 -13.18 7.85
N MET A 52 9.80 -12.55 7.03
CA MET A 52 10.05 -11.26 6.39
C MET A 52 9.08 -10.20 6.96
N GLY A 53 9.02 -9.02 6.33
CA GLY A 53 8.04 -7.97 6.61
C GLY A 53 8.62 -6.80 7.40
N SER A 54 8.20 -5.60 7.04
CA SER A 54 8.59 -4.34 7.68
C SER A 54 7.41 -3.63 8.37
N GLY A 55 6.22 -4.25 8.35
CA GLY A 55 4.98 -3.59 8.76
C GLY A 55 4.46 -2.56 7.75
N ASP A 56 4.99 -2.56 6.51
CA ASP A 56 4.62 -1.60 5.49
C ASP A 56 3.36 -2.02 4.71
N MET A 57 2.27 -1.28 4.91
CA MET A 57 1.01 -1.53 4.19
C MET A 57 1.06 -1.22 2.69
N LEU A 58 2.00 -0.40 2.19
CA LEU A 58 2.23 -0.22 0.76
C LEU A 58 2.88 -1.47 0.13
N GLU A 59 3.68 -2.23 0.89
CA GLU A 59 4.18 -3.55 0.45
C GLU A 59 3.03 -4.55 0.34
N VAL A 60 2.11 -4.54 1.31
CA VAL A 60 0.90 -5.37 1.30
C VAL A 60 0.03 -5.04 0.08
N ALA A 61 -0.26 -3.76 -0.17
CA ALA A 61 -1.03 -3.32 -1.34
C ALA A 61 -0.32 -3.67 -2.65
N HIS A 62 1.01 -3.52 -2.70
CA HIS A 62 1.81 -3.91 -3.86
C HIS A 62 1.72 -5.42 -4.14
N MET A 63 1.79 -6.29 -3.13
CA MET A 63 1.59 -7.72 -3.37
C MET A 63 0.14 -8.02 -3.78
N GLY A 64 -0.83 -7.40 -3.11
CA GLY A 64 -2.26 -7.55 -3.38
C GLY A 64 -2.62 -7.29 -4.84
N LEU A 65 -2.17 -6.18 -5.41
CA LEU A 65 -2.48 -5.84 -6.81
C LEU A 65 -1.89 -6.85 -7.80
N HIS A 66 -0.73 -7.44 -7.52
CA HIS A 66 -0.11 -8.44 -8.40
C HIS A 66 -0.86 -9.76 -8.34
N VAL A 67 -1.14 -10.25 -7.12
CA VAL A 67 -1.83 -11.53 -6.93
C VAL A 67 -3.28 -11.46 -7.45
N ALA A 68 -3.94 -10.31 -7.28
CA ALA A 68 -5.30 -10.05 -7.78
C ALA A 68 -5.36 -9.63 -9.25
N GLN A 69 -4.22 -9.39 -9.91
CA GLN A 69 -4.15 -8.81 -11.27
C GLN A 69 -4.87 -7.45 -11.41
N MET A 70 -4.86 -6.64 -10.36
CA MET A 70 -5.48 -5.31 -10.32
C MET A 70 -4.48 -4.22 -10.77
N THR A 71 -3.83 -4.43 -11.93
CA THR A 71 -2.74 -3.58 -12.43
C THR A 71 -3.21 -2.37 -13.26
N GLY A 72 -4.51 -2.27 -13.54
CA GLY A 72 -5.10 -1.06 -14.11
C GLY A 72 -5.17 0.08 -13.09
N GLN A 73 -5.19 1.33 -13.55
CA GLN A 73 -5.22 2.54 -12.70
C GLN A 73 -6.31 2.49 -11.61
N ALA A 74 -7.52 2.07 -11.96
CA ALA A 74 -8.63 1.91 -11.01
C ALA A 74 -8.33 0.81 -9.97
N GLY A 75 -7.80 -0.33 -10.41
CA GLY A 75 -7.43 -1.44 -9.53
C GLY A 75 -6.34 -1.07 -8.52
N ILE A 76 -5.31 -0.34 -8.95
CA ILE A 76 -4.24 0.13 -8.06
C ILE A 76 -4.79 1.07 -6.99
N ARG A 77 -5.69 2.00 -7.36
CA ARG A 77 -6.37 2.89 -6.40
C ARG A 77 -7.22 2.10 -5.40
N GLN A 78 -7.96 1.10 -5.86
CA GLN A 78 -8.72 0.20 -4.98
C GLN A 78 -7.80 -0.56 -4.00
N CYS A 79 -6.59 -0.97 -4.43
CA CYS A 79 -5.61 -1.59 -3.54
C CYS A 79 -5.04 -0.61 -2.49
N PHE A 80 -4.91 0.68 -2.82
CA PHE A 80 -4.56 1.72 -1.84
C PHE A 80 -5.68 1.91 -0.82
N ASP A 81 -6.94 1.95 -1.28
CA ASP A 81 -8.11 2.04 -0.40
C ASP A 81 -8.23 0.81 0.52
N ALA A 82 -7.85 -0.38 0.01
CA ALA A 82 -7.84 -1.63 0.77
C ALA A 82 -6.95 -1.59 2.02
N VAL A 83 -5.90 -0.76 2.02
CA VAL A 83 -4.99 -0.57 3.16
C VAL A 83 -5.20 0.75 3.93
N THR A 84 -6.22 1.52 3.56
CA THR A 84 -6.56 2.80 4.20
C THR A 84 -8.04 2.84 4.57
N THR A 85 -8.88 3.44 3.70
CA THR A 85 -10.32 3.66 3.93
C THR A 85 -11.08 2.37 4.18
N ASN A 86 -10.80 1.29 3.45
CA ASN A 86 -11.50 0.02 3.62
C ASN A 86 -11.13 -0.65 4.93
N ALA A 87 -9.86 -0.55 5.34
CA ALA A 87 -9.36 -1.06 6.61
C ALA A 87 -9.98 -0.29 7.80
N ALA A 88 -10.10 1.03 7.70
CA ALA A 88 -10.81 1.84 8.69
C ALA A 88 -12.29 1.42 8.83
N ARG A 89 -12.96 1.13 7.72
CA ARG A 89 -14.34 0.59 7.71
C ARG A 89 -14.43 -0.80 8.33
N VAL A 90 -13.44 -1.68 8.10
CA VAL A 90 -13.37 -3.00 8.77
C VAL A 90 -13.27 -2.85 10.28
N MET A 91 -12.50 -1.88 10.75
CA MET A 91 -12.29 -1.63 12.19
C MET A 91 -13.36 -0.75 12.83
N HIS A 92 -14.38 -0.33 12.08
CA HIS A 92 -15.43 0.59 12.56
C HIS A 92 -14.88 1.89 13.17
N LEU A 93 -13.81 2.44 12.58
CA LEU A 93 -13.22 3.69 13.08
C LEU A 93 -14.12 4.89 12.77
N GLU A 94 -14.46 5.63 13.81
CA GLU A 94 -15.13 6.93 13.69
C GLU A 94 -14.10 8.05 13.48
N GLY A 95 -14.51 9.14 12.80
CA GLY A 95 -13.64 10.30 12.58
C GLY A 95 -12.43 10.04 11.68
N TYR A 96 -12.41 8.94 10.91
CA TYR A 96 -11.34 8.62 9.96
C TYR A 96 -11.56 9.29 8.60
N GLY A 97 -10.53 9.95 8.08
CA GLY A 97 -10.53 10.54 6.75
C GLY A 97 -9.89 11.92 6.71
N LEU A 98 -9.81 12.49 5.51
CA LEU A 98 -9.30 13.84 5.27
C LEU A 98 -10.46 14.79 4.97
N ALA A 99 -11.33 14.99 5.96
CA ALA A 99 -12.47 15.89 5.86
C ALA A 99 -12.60 16.74 7.14
N THR A 100 -13.22 17.90 7.03
CA THR A 100 -13.54 18.74 8.20
C THR A 100 -14.38 17.94 9.20
N GLY A 101 -14.00 17.98 10.48
CA GLY A 101 -14.64 17.21 11.55
C GLY A 101 -14.00 15.85 11.82
N CYS A 102 -13.16 15.32 10.93
CA CYS A 102 -12.33 14.15 11.20
C CYS A 102 -11.15 14.50 12.14
N ASP A 103 -10.58 13.46 12.75
CA ASP A 103 -9.32 13.59 13.47
C ASP A 103 -8.24 14.14 12.55
N ALA A 104 -7.43 15.10 13.02
CA ALA A 104 -6.24 15.58 12.32
C ALA A 104 -5.09 14.54 12.37
N SER A 105 -5.38 13.33 11.89
CA SER A 105 -4.50 12.16 11.87
C SER A 105 -4.27 11.73 10.43
N PHE A 106 -3.06 11.91 9.92
CA PHE A 106 -2.72 11.61 8.53
C PHE A 106 -1.24 11.33 8.37
N VAL A 107 -0.88 10.80 7.21
CA VAL A 107 0.49 10.49 6.84
C VAL A 107 0.83 11.23 5.55
N LEU A 108 1.92 12.00 5.57
CA LEU A 108 2.46 12.64 4.38
C LEU A 108 3.40 11.68 3.67
N LEU A 109 3.02 11.22 2.48
CA LEU A 109 3.82 10.31 1.65
C LEU A 109 4.65 11.09 0.62
N GLN A 110 5.86 10.62 0.33
CA GLN A 110 6.69 11.09 -0.77
C GLN A 110 6.18 10.52 -2.12
N ALA A 111 4.97 10.91 -2.51
CA ALA A 111 4.34 10.52 -3.76
C ALA A 111 3.31 11.56 -4.18
N ARG A 112 3.03 11.64 -5.49
CA ARG A 112 2.04 12.57 -6.05
C ARG A 112 0.60 12.04 -5.99
N ASP A 113 0.44 10.73 -5.99
CA ASP A 113 -0.87 10.07 -5.94
C ASP A 113 -0.77 8.65 -5.35
N PRO A 114 -1.91 7.97 -5.10
CA PRO A 114 -1.93 6.60 -4.58
C PRO A 114 -1.18 5.56 -5.44
N ILE A 115 -1.13 5.77 -6.75
CA ILE A 115 -0.49 4.84 -7.69
C ILE A 115 1.02 4.94 -7.55
N GLU A 116 1.54 6.17 -7.51
CA GLU A 116 2.95 6.42 -7.23
C GLU A 116 3.34 5.99 -5.82
N ALA A 117 2.45 6.18 -4.84
CA ALA A 117 2.67 5.72 -3.48
C ALA A 117 2.94 4.21 -3.44
N ILE A 118 2.12 3.40 -4.11
CA ILE A 118 2.32 1.96 -4.20
C ILE A 118 3.54 1.61 -5.05
N ARG A 119 3.71 2.24 -6.22
CA ARG A 119 4.84 1.98 -7.14
C ARG A 119 6.18 2.10 -6.43
N LEU A 120 6.37 3.22 -5.71
CA LEU A 120 7.61 3.56 -5.03
C LEU A 120 7.73 2.96 -3.62
N ARG A 121 6.65 2.39 -3.06
CA ARG A 121 6.52 2.12 -1.62
C ARG A 121 6.91 3.37 -0.85
N ALA A 122 6.22 4.47 -1.16
CA ALA A 122 6.64 5.81 -0.81
C ALA A 122 6.97 5.98 0.68
N THR A 123 8.05 6.72 0.93
CA THR A 123 8.48 7.08 2.27
C THR A 123 7.41 7.90 2.97
N ARG A 124 7.16 7.58 4.25
CA ARG A 124 6.32 8.40 5.13
C ARG A 124 7.16 9.56 5.64
N LEU A 125 7.08 10.70 4.96
CA LEU A 125 7.84 11.89 5.34
C LEU A 125 7.44 12.38 6.73
N LYS A 126 6.14 12.35 7.04
CA LYS A 126 5.60 12.78 8.33
C LYS A 126 4.37 11.96 8.72
N VAL A 127 4.22 11.68 10.02
CA VAL A 127 3.05 11.03 10.60
C VAL A 127 2.45 11.94 11.66
N PHE A 128 1.20 12.33 11.46
CA PHE A 128 0.43 13.15 12.39
C PHE A 128 -0.66 12.32 13.05
N ARG A 129 -0.92 12.58 14.34
CA ARG A 129 -2.07 12.05 15.07
C ARG A 129 -2.70 13.17 15.89
N LYS A 130 -3.98 13.43 15.66
CA LYS A 130 -4.77 14.48 16.34
C LYS A 130 -4.02 15.82 16.39
N GLY A 131 -3.45 16.23 15.26
CA GLY A 131 -2.72 17.49 15.11
C GLY A 131 -1.27 17.47 15.60
N ARG A 132 -0.81 16.40 16.25
CA ARG A 132 0.57 16.28 16.75
C ARG A 132 1.44 15.49 15.77
N LEU A 133 2.59 16.03 15.39
CA LEU A 133 3.64 15.30 14.68
C LEU A 133 4.20 14.21 15.60
N LEU A 134 4.14 12.95 15.16
CA LEU A 134 4.63 11.80 15.91
C LEU A 134 5.96 11.25 15.39
N ALA A 135 6.15 11.27 14.07
CA ALA A 135 7.34 10.73 13.42
C ALA A 135 7.63 11.48 12.12
N GLU A 136 8.90 11.51 11.75
CA GLU A 136 9.39 12.06 10.49
C GLU A 136 10.48 11.16 9.90
N SER A 137 10.64 11.22 8.59
CA SER A 137 11.71 10.50 7.88
C SER A 137 12.26 11.37 6.75
N PRO A 138 13.57 11.29 6.45
CA PRO A 138 14.13 12.00 5.32
C PRO A 138 13.53 11.49 4.02
N PRO A 139 13.42 12.33 2.98
CA PRO A 139 13.04 11.87 1.64
C PRO A 139 13.99 10.78 1.13
N ALA A 140 13.44 9.75 0.50
CA ALA A 140 14.22 8.76 -0.23
C ALA A 140 14.72 9.39 -1.54
N THR A 141 16.04 9.50 -1.64
CA THR A 141 16.75 9.98 -2.84
C THR A 141 18.01 9.15 -3.06
N ALA A 142 18.33 8.85 -4.31
CA ALA A 142 19.61 8.29 -4.70
C ALA A 142 20.53 9.41 -5.21
N ARG A 143 21.78 9.44 -4.73
CA ARG A 143 22.83 10.29 -5.30
C ARG A 143 23.41 9.62 -6.54
N LEU A 144 23.63 10.41 -7.58
CA LEU A 144 24.17 9.99 -8.86
C LEU A 144 25.55 10.62 -9.04
N LYS A 145 26.53 9.80 -9.46
CA LYS A 145 27.87 10.24 -9.84
C LYS A 145 28.08 9.99 -11.32
N LEU A 146 27.24 10.61 -12.15
CA LEU A 146 27.19 10.42 -13.59
C LEU A 146 27.37 11.76 -14.29
N GLU A 147 28.38 11.86 -15.16
CA GLU A 147 28.65 13.08 -15.93
C GLU A 147 27.47 13.43 -16.85
N GLY A 148 27.12 14.72 -16.94
CA GLY A 148 26.01 15.19 -17.78
C GLY A 148 24.60 14.82 -17.31
N ARG A 149 24.44 14.30 -16.08
CA ARG A 149 23.13 13.96 -15.48
C ARG A 149 22.90 14.73 -14.17
N PRO A 150 21.64 14.84 -13.69
CA PRO A 150 21.37 15.34 -12.35
C PRO A 150 22.16 14.59 -11.28
N ASP A 151 22.53 15.28 -10.21
CA ASP A 151 23.30 14.76 -9.06
C ASP A 151 22.48 13.83 -8.15
N ALA A 152 21.16 13.83 -8.28
CA ALA A 152 20.26 12.95 -7.54
C ALA A 152 18.96 12.62 -8.31
N THR A 153 18.27 11.57 -7.85
CA THR A 153 16.90 11.24 -8.27
C THR A 153 16.06 10.76 -7.10
N SER A 154 14.77 11.10 -7.12
CA SER A 154 13.75 10.59 -6.19
C SER A 154 12.90 9.49 -6.80
N PHE A 155 13.27 9.00 -7.99
CA PHE A 155 12.50 8.02 -8.79
C PHE A 155 11.09 8.50 -9.20
N MET A 156 10.76 9.76 -8.93
CA MET A 156 9.61 10.45 -9.47
C MET A 156 10.03 11.16 -10.77
N PRO A 157 9.22 11.09 -11.84
CA PRO A 157 9.37 11.96 -12.98
C PRO A 157 9.47 13.43 -12.56
N PRO A 158 10.19 14.28 -13.32
CA PRO A 158 10.18 15.71 -13.09
C PRO A 158 8.73 16.21 -13.02
N SER A 159 8.46 17.13 -12.10
CA SER A 159 7.16 17.81 -12.07
C SER A 159 6.95 18.49 -13.42
N THR A 160 5.98 18.01 -14.21
CA THR A 160 5.53 18.69 -15.44
C THR A 160 4.64 19.87 -15.10
N ALA A 161 4.95 20.64 -14.05
CA ALA A 161 4.30 21.92 -13.75
C ALA A 161 4.72 22.96 -14.80
N GLN A 162 4.24 22.76 -16.03
CA GLN A 162 4.21 23.66 -17.19
C GLN A 162 3.53 22.91 -18.35
N ARG A 163 2.22 22.66 -18.25
CA ARG A 163 1.25 22.66 -19.36
C ARG A 163 -0.12 23.04 -18.83
#